data_AF-A0A1B1LR23-F1
#
_entry.id   AF-A0A1B1LR23-F1
#
_cell.length_a   1.000
_cell.length_b   1.000
_cell.length_c   1.000
_cell.angle_alpha   90.00
_cell.angle_beta   90.00
_cell.angle_gamma   90.00
#
_symmetry.space_group_name_H-M   'P 1'
#
loop_
_entity.id
_entity.type
_entity.pdbx_description
1 polymer ?
#
loop_
_entity_poly.entity_id
_entity_poly.type
_entity_poly.pdbx_seq_one_letter_code
_entity_poly.pdbx_strand_id
1 'polypeptide(L)'
;MSEFFVLMPFAKSNKTGQIIGIQEAERGAKCDCRCLSCNTPVTARQAEINQWHFAHRTSDSSTTNECKFSPITAVSLILRQQLPVHLTDFDLDEWPFSNIVWNIDKVIDDCHFDAYGKDEISGHTVAIEIPFANYSGFDINKYPDSIDFVLRVDTHSLARKLFGSADKLKLYTSDEVFDYFLESWASLVVMHRWPQPELVVEQPLGNCSDIEHQSSLSKTAKYSSTTDHGSKSGMQVESSSSIRVCCGTFPAKYGKGLLCNSCVTKHVGPDFPNLTEMIRHYRKESNQFR
;
A
#
# COMPACT_ATOMS: atom_id res chain seq x y z
N MET A 1 -6.06 6.13 30.87
CA MET A 1 -5.92 7.38 30.07
C MET A 1 -6.32 7.06 28.65
N SER A 2 -7.03 7.96 27.96
CA SER A 2 -7.38 7.78 26.54
C SER A 2 -6.09 7.63 25.72
N GLU A 3 -6.05 6.66 24.79
CA GLU A 3 -4.92 6.50 23.85
C GLU A 3 -4.83 7.67 22.86
N PHE A 4 -5.93 8.37 22.64
CA PHE A 4 -6.04 9.47 21.69
C PHE A 4 -6.25 10.80 22.42
N PHE A 5 -5.62 11.84 21.90
CA PHE A 5 -5.70 13.21 22.44
C PHE A 5 -6.80 14.04 21.78
N VAL A 6 -7.45 13.51 20.73
CA VAL A 6 -8.49 14.20 19.97
C VAL A 6 -9.87 13.96 20.61
N LEU A 7 -10.63 15.02 20.84
CA LEU A 7 -12.09 14.95 21.00
C LEU A 7 -12.76 14.64 19.65
N MET A 8 -14.05 14.25 19.64
CA MET A 8 -14.79 13.79 18.44
C MET A 8 -14.60 14.74 17.23
N PRO A 9 -13.72 14.41 16.26
CA PRO A 9 -13.29 15.37 15.23
C PRO A 9 -14.10 15.27 13.95
N PHE A 10 -14.91 14.21 13.80
CA PHE A 10 -15.70 13.93 12.62
C PHE A 10 -17.16 13.67 12.99
N ALA A 11 -18.05 13.99 12.06
CA ALA A 11 -19.47 13.69 12.13
C ALA A 11 -20.06 13.52 10.73
N LYS A 12 -21.22 12.87 10.63
CA LYS A 12 -21.97 12.76 9.37
C LYS A 12 -22.83 14.00 9.20
N SER A 13 -22.67 14.72 8.08
CA SER A 13 -23.51 15.85 7.73
C SER A 13 -24.86 15.36 7.18
N ASN A 14 -25.98 15.84 7.73
CA ASN A 14 -27.30 15.53 7.14
C ASN A 14 -27.50 16.25 5.79
N LYS A 15 -26.79 17.36 5.56
CA LYS A 15 -26.90 18.14 4.30
C LYS A 15 -26.32 17.39 3.11
N THR A 16 -25.15 16.78 3.29
CA THR A 16 -24.42 16.09 2.20
C THR A 16 -24.50 14.58 2.29
N GLY A 17 -24.87 14.03 3.44
CA GLY A 17 -24.78 12.60 3.73
C GLY A 17 -23.35 12.09 3.94
N GLN A 18 -22.33 12.96 3.83
CA GLN A 18 -20.92 12.60 3.93
C GLN A 18 -20.39 12.82 5.35
N ILE A 19 -19.34 12.08 5.69
CA ILE A 19 -18.50 12.33 6.86
C ILE A 19 -17.67 13.57 6.59
N ILE A 20 -17.69 14.52 7.51
CA ILE A 20 -16.92 15.77 7.45
C ILE A 20 -16.09 15.95 8.72
N GLY A 21 -14.97 16.67 8.58
CA GLY A 21 -14.17 17.15 9.68
C GLY A 21 -14.80 18.36 10.37
N ILE A 22 -14.50 18.58 11.64
CA ILE A 22 -15.01 19.72 12.42
C ILE A 22 -14.63 21.08 11.83
N GLN A 23 -13.55 21.15 11.04
CA GLN A 23 -13.11 22.37 10.35
C GLN A 23 -14.01 22.77 9.18
N GLU A 24 -14.78 21.82 8.65
CA GLU A 24 -15.71 22.04 7.52
C GLU A 24 -17.13 22.35 8.01
N ALA A 25 -17.40 22.13 9.30
CA ALA A 25 -18.74 22.29 9.86
C ALA A 25 -19.07 23.75 10.17
N GLU A 26 -20.32 24.13 9.94
CA GLU A 26 -20.86 25.39 10.48
C GLU A 26 -20.91 25.35 12.01
N ARG A 27 -20.54 26.46 12.66
CA ARG A 27 -20.51 26.54 14.13
C ARG A 27 -21.86 26.24 14.78
N GLY A 28 -21.82 25.51 15.89
CA GLY A 28 -22.98 25.28 16.75
C GLY A 28 -23.94 24.24 16.17
N ALA A 29 -25.24 24.42 16.43
CA ALA A 29 -26.28 23.51 15.96
C ALA A 29 -26.56 23.65 14.45
N LYS A 30 -26.04 24.69 13.80
CA LYS A 30 -26.18 24.92 12.36
C LYS A 30 -25.42 23.90 11.51
N CYS A 31 -24.48 23.15 12.10
CA CYS A 31 -23.79 22.07 11.40
C CYS A 31 -24.75 20.99 10.88
N ASP A 32 -25.89 20.78 11.55
CA ASP A 32 -26.84 19.70 11.23
C ASP A 32 -26.16 18.35 11.01
N CYS A 33 -25.37 17.93 12.00
CA CYS A 33 -24.55 16.73 11.95
C CYS A 33 -24.99 15.67 12.97
N ARG A 34 -24.61 14.42 12.71
CA ARG A 34 -24.87 13.26 13.57
C ARG A 34 -23.58 12.52 13.92
N CYS A 35 -23.53 11.99 15.15
CA CYS A 35 -22.40 11.17 15.61
C CYS A 35 -22.27 9.89 14.76
N LEU A 36 -21.03 9.56 14.35
CA LEU A 36 -20.74 8.36 13.56
C LEU A 36 -21.03 7.05 14.30
N SER A 37 -20.97 7.04 15.63
CA SER A 37 -21.11 5.83 16.44
C SER A 37 -22.55 5.58 16.92
N CYS A 38 -23.27 6.62 17.34
CA CYS A 38 -24.60 6.47 17.94
C CYS A 38 -25.71 7.20 17.18
N ASN A 39 -25.39 7.87 16.06
CA ASN A 39 -26.32 8.61 15.21
C ASN A 39 -27.11 9.75 15.90
N THR A 40 -26.79 10.06 17.16
CA THR A 40 -27.39 11.17 17.92
C THR A 40 -26.95 12.51 17.32
N PRO A 41 -27.83 13.53 17.28
CA PRO A 41 -27.46 14.88 16.86
C PRO A 41 -26.28 15.44 17.66
N VAL A 42 -25.37 16.12 16.96
CA VAL A 42 -24.19 16.77 17.57
C VAL A 42 -24.18 18.27 17.29
N THR A 43 -23.42 19.01 18.09
CA THR A 43 -23.14 20.44 17.93
C THR A 43 -21.67 20.62 17.62
N ALA A 44 -21.33 21.41 16.60
CA ALA A 44 -19.95 21.78 16.30
C ALA A 44 -19.46 22.83 17.32
N ARG A 45 -18.56 22.44 18.22
CA ARG A 45 -17.91 23.32 19.19
C ARG A 45 -16.59 23.81 18.63
N GLN A 46 -16.61 25.00 18.05
CA GLN A 46 -15.43 25.71 17.56
C GLN A 46 -15.18 26.91 18.50
N ALA A 47 -14.07 26.89 19.22
CA ALA A 47 -13.70 27.89 20.22
C ALA A 47 -12.27 28.38 19.99
N GLU A 48 -11.91 29.56 20.48
CA GLU A 48 -10.57 30.11 20.28
C GLU A 48 -9.51 29.43 21.14
N ILE A 49 -9.90 28.92 22.31
CA ILE A 49 -8.98 28.35 23.31
C ILE A 49 -9.09 26.82 23.37
N ASN A 50 -10.30 26.28 23.31
CA ASN A 50 -10.53 24.84 23.45
C ASN A 50 -10.46 24.15 22.09
N GLN A 51 -9.98 22.89 22.08
CA GLN A 51 -9.95 22.05 20.88
C GLN A 51 -11.33 22.03 20.21
N TRP A 52 -11.34 22.20 18.88
CA TRP A 52 -12.57 22.06 18.11
C TRP A 52 -13.01 20.60 18.07
N HIS A 53 -14.29 20.37 18.34
CA HIS A 53 -14.87 19.04 18.33
C HIS A 53 -16.38 19.08 18.14
N PHE A 54 -16.96 17.96 17.75
CA PHE A 54 -18.38 17.73 17.87
C PHE A 54 -18.72 17.27 19.29
N ALA A 55 -19.87 17.70 19.81
CA ALA A 55 -20.39 17.26 21.10
C ALA A 55 -21.85 16.84 20.97
N HIS A 56 -22.24 15.76 21.67
CA HIS A 56 -23.63 15.31 21.69
C HIS A 56 -24.56 16.39 22.23
N ARG A 57 -25.74 16.52 21.60
CA ARG A 57 -26.84 17.33 22.11
C ARG A 57 -27.63 16.50 23.11
N THR A 58 -27.42 16.74 24.39
CA THR A 58 -28.10 16.01 25.49
C THR A 58 -29.49 16.55 25.80
N SER A 59 -29.90 17.68 25.19
CA SER A 59 -31.24 18.27 25.35
C SER A 59 -32.34 17.53 24.57
N ASP A 60 -31.95 16.72 23.58
CA ASP A 60 -32.88 15.90 22.79
C ASP A 60 -32.82 14.48 23.39
N SER A 61 -33.87 14.09 24.11
CA SER A 61 -33.97 12.95 25.05
C SER A 61 -33.87 11.54 24.44
N SER A 62 -33.20 11.37 23.30
CA SER A 62 -32.98 10.05 22.67
C SER A 62 -31.65 9.40 23.06
N THR A 63 -30.85 9.99 23.94
CA THR A 63 -29.58 9.40 24.40
C THR A 63 -29.84 8.32 25.45
N THR A 64 -30.37 7.17 25.02
CA THR A 64 -30.54 6.00 25.90
C THR A 64 -29.23 5.25 26.14
N ASN A 65 -28.13 5.60 25.46
CA ASN A 65 -26.86 4.87 25.52
C ASN A 65 -25.66 5.79 25.76
N GLU A 66 -24.73 5.34 26.60
CA GLU A 66 -23.37 5.87 26.68
C GLU A 66 -22.70 5.74 25.30
N CYS A 67 -22.42 6.85 24.63
CA CYS A 67 -21.76 6.83 23.33
C CYS A 67 -20.27 6.50 23.50
N LYS A 68 -19.83 5.39 22.89
CA LYS A 68 -18.44 4.94 22.87
C LYS A 68 -17.75 5.38 21.57
N PHE A 69 -17.71 6.69 21.31
CA PHE A 69 -17.00 7.21 20.15
C PHE A 69 -15.54 6.75 20.17
N SER A 70 -15.02 6.34 19.00
CA SER A 70 -13.64 5.91 18.82
C SER A 70 -13.05 6.58 17.57
N PRO A 71 -11.87 7.24 17.68
CA PRO A 71 -11.15 7.74 16.51
C PRO A 71 -10.84 6.65 15.49
N ILE A 72 -10.62 5.40 15.93
CA ILE A 72 -10.43 4.24 15.06
C ILE A 72 -11.69 4.00 14.22
N THR A 73 -12.87 3.98 14.85
CA THR A 73 -14.13 3.83 14.12
C THR A 73 -14.35 4.96 13.11
N ALA A 74 -13.98 6.19 13.47
CA ALA A 74 -14.09 7.33 12.55
C ALA A 74 -13.21 7.14 11.31
N VAL A 75 -11.92 6.80 11.47
CA VAL A 75 -11.04 6.58 10.31
C VAL A 75 -11.49 5.39 9.47
N SER A 76 -11.97 4.29 10.07
CA SER A 76 -12.48 3.13 9.32
C SER A 76 -13.68 3.50 8.43
N LEU A 77 -14.58 4.35 8.90
CA LEU A 77 -15.72 4.84 8.11
C LEU A 77 -15.28 5.82 7.01
N ILE A 78 -14.32 6.71 7.31
CA ILE A 78 -13.76 7.63 6.30
C ILE A 78 -13.10 6.85 5.17
N LEU A 79 -12.29 5.83 5.48
CA LEU A 79 -11.65 5.01 4.44
C LEU A 79 -12.70 4.34 3.54
N ARG A 80 -13.78 3.77 4.10
CA ARG A 80 -14.88 3.19 3.30
C ARG A 80 -15.57 4.21 2.40
N GLN A 81 -15.76 5.44 2.87
CA GLN A 81 -16.38 6.51 2.09
C GLN A 81 -15.49 6.95 0.93
N GLN A 82 -14.20 7.12 1.17
CA GLN A 82 -13.27 7.75 0.23
C GLN A 82 -12.67 6.76 -0.76
N LEU A 83 -12.54 5.50 -0.39
CA LEU A 83 -11.92 4.47 -1.22
C LEU A 83 -12.56 4.32 -2.63
N PRO A 84 -13.91 4.33 -2.80
CA PRO A 84 -14.53 4.31 -4.12
C PRO A 84 -14.21 5.50 -5.02
N VAL A 85 -13.80 6.63 -4.45
CA VAL A 85 -13.54 7.89 -5.17
C VAL A 85 -12.05 8.07 -5.47
N HIS A 86 -11.19 7.66 -4.54
CA HIS A 86 -9.77 8.02 -4.55
C HIS A 86 -8.81 6.87 -4.88
N LEU A 87 -9.24 5.61 -4.76
CA LEU A 87 -8.39 4.43 -5.02
C LEU A 87 -8.87 3.64 -6.24
N THR A 88 -9.04 4.31 -7.38
CA THR A 88 -9.48 3.67 -8.63
C THR A 88 -8.34 3.02 -9.40
N ASP A 89 -7.12 3.53 -9.22
CA ASP A 89 -5.92 3.10 -9.95
C ASP A 89 -4.78 2.94 -8.95
N PHE A 90 -4.17 1.75 -8.92
CA PHE A 90 -3.07 1.43 -8.00
C PHE A 90 -2.31 0.18 -8.46
N ASP A 91 -1.07 0.04 -7.99
CA ASP A 91 -0.22 -1.10 -8.32
C ASP A 91 0.11 -1.91 -7.07
N LEU A 92 -0.03 -3.24 -7.17
CA LEU A 92 0.47 -4.20 -6.18
C LEU A 92 1.66 -4.95 -6.79
N ASP A 93 2.83 -4.30 -6.83
CA ASP A 93 4.05 -4.79 -7.48
C ASP A 93 3.88 -5.05 -8.99
N GLU A 94 3.69 -6.31 -9.39
CA GLU A 94 3.54 -6.73 -10.80
C GLU A 94 2.09 -6.69 -11.28
N TRP A 95 1.15 -6.36 -10.40
CA TRP A 95 -0.29 -6.42 -10.64
C TRP A 95 -0.90 -5.01 -10.64
N PRO A 96 -0.98 -4.36 -11.82
CA PRO A 96 -1.65 -3.08 -11.94
C PRO A 96 -3.17 -3.27 -11.88
N PHE A 97 -3.84 -2.36 -11.18
CA PHE A 97 -5.29 -2.22 -11.15
C PHE A 97 -5.66 -0.88 -11.75
N SER A 98 -6.66 -0.86 -12.64
CA SER A 98 -7.10 0.37 -13.29
C SER A 98 -8.62 0.47 -13.35
N ASN A 99 -9.14 1.66 -13.09
CA ASN A 99 -10.58 1.95 -13.04
C ASN A 99 -11.39 1.00 -12.13
N ILE A 100 -10.84 0.61 -10.99
CA ILE A 100 -11.52 -0.27 -10.04
C ILE A 100 -12.78 0.38 -9.50
N VAL A 101 -13.89 -0.33 -9.61
CA VAL A 101 -15.15 0.02 -8.97
C VAL A 101 -15.30 -0.80 -7.68
N TRP A 102 -15.27 -0.09 -6.56
CA TRP A 102 -15.37 -0.70 -5.24
C TRP A 102 -16.81 -0.92 -4.80
N ASN A 103 -17.08 -2.14 -4.31
CA ASN A 103 -18.31 -2.53 -3.65
C ASN A 103 -18.05 -2.59 -2.15
N ILE A 104 -18.65 -1.66 -1.40
CA ILE A 104 -18.52 -1.59 0.06
C ILE A 104 -19.50 -2.58 0.72
N ASP A 105 -19.07 -3.20 1.81
CA ASP A 105 -19.87 -4.17 2.60
C ASP A 105 -20.40 -5.35 1.74
N LYS A 106 -19.51 -5.93 0.93
CA LYS A 106 -19.84 -7.01 -0.01
C LYS A 106 -19.85 -8.36 0.70
N VAL A 107 -20.84 -9.19 0.41
CA VAL A 107 -20.88 -10.60 0.85
C VAL A 107 -20.59 -11.53 -0.32
N ILE A 108 -19.64 -12.45 -0.12
CA ILE A 108 -19.28 -13.53 -1.08
C ILE A 108 -19.07 -14.80 -0.25
N ASP A 109 -19.76 -15.88 -0.60
CA ASP A 109 -19.69 -17.18 0.10
C ASP A 109 -19.78 -17.05 1.63
N ASP A 110 -20.79 -16.31 2.10
CA ASP A 110 -21.03 -15.98 3.51
C ASP A 110 -19.91 -15.20 4.24
N CYS A 111 -18.87 -14.79 3.51
CA CYS A 111 -17.81 -13.91 4.01
C CYS A 111 -18.14 -12.46 3.69
N HIS A 112 -18.05 -11.61 4.71
CA HIS A 112 -18.26 -10.17 4.59
C HIS A 112 -16.92 -9.46 4.36
N PHE A 113 -16.87 -8.62 3.33
CA PHE A 113 -15.71 -7.83 2.96
C PHE A 113 -16.03 -6.35 3.06
N ASP A 114 -15.15 -5.58 3.68
CA ASP A 114 -15.35 -4.15 3.85
C ASP A 114 -15.30 -3.40 2.51
N ALA A 115 -14.40 -3.78 1.61
CA ALA A 115 -14.39 -3.33 0.22
C ALA A 115 -13.95 -4.45 -0.71
N TYR A 116 -14.65 -4.59 -1.84
CA TYR A 116 -14.35 -5.58 -2.88
C TYR A 116 -14.31 -4.93 -4.27
N GLY A 117 -13.27 -5.22 -5.03
CA GLY A 117 -13.06 -4.77 -6.40
C GLY A 117 -12.68 -5.93 -7.32
N LYS A 118 -12.96 -5.75 -8.60
CA LYS A 118 -12.49 -6.65 -9.66
C LYS A 118 -11.97 -5.80 -10.81
N ASP A 119 -10.76 -6.10 -11.25
CA ASP A 119 -10.17 -5.49 -12.44
C ASP A 119 -10.80 -6.12 -13.69
N GLU A 120 -11.34 -5.28 -14.58
CA GLU A 120 -12.04 -5.78 -15.77
C GLU A 120 -11.09 -6.37 -16.82
N ILE A 121 -9.83 -5.90 -16.84
CA ILE A 121 -8.87 -6.27 -17.88
C ILE A 121 -8.18 -7.59 -17.53
N SER A 122 -7.58 -7.66 -16.34
CA SER A 122 -6.88 -8.85 -15.86
C SER A 122 -7.82 -9.89 -15.27
N GLY A 123 -9.02 -9.48 -14.83
CA GLY A 123 -9.97 -10.34 -14.15
C GLY A 123 -9.66 -10.58 -12.67
N HIS A 124 -8.54 -10.06 -12.15
CA HIS A 124 -8.17 -10.23 -10.75
C HIS A 124 -9.14 -9.53 -9.81
N THR A 125 -9.33 -10.15 -8.65
CA THR A 125 -10.21 -9.70 -7.59
C THR A 125 -9.39 -9.26 -6.38
N VAL A 126 -9.83 -8.18 -5.75
CA VAL A 126 -9.15 -7.61 -4.59
C VAL A 126 -10.16 -7.29 -3.52
N ALA A 127 -9.87 -7.72 -2.30
CA ALA A 127 -10.61 -7.35 -1.11
C ALA A 127 -9.73 -6.54 -0.16
N ILE A 128 -10.31 -5.51 0.46
CA ILE A 128 -9.66 -4.71 1.51
C ILE A 128 -10.47 -4.84 2.79
N GLU A 129 -9.82 -5.32 3.85
CA GLU A 129 -10.33 -5.34 5.21
C GLU A 129 -9.96 -4.04 5.95
N ILE A 130 -10.96 -3.35 6.47
CA ILE A 130 -10.87 -2.03 7.12
C ILE A 130 -11.48 -2.12 8.53
N PRO A 131 -10.80 -2.79 9.48
CA PRO A 131 -11.39 -3.16 10.76
C PRO A 131 -11.85 -1.96 11.61
N PHE A 132 -12.94 -2.15 12.36
CA PHE A 132 -13.36 -1.23 13.44
C PHE A 132 -12.59 -1.50 14.75
N ALA A 133 -12.67 -0.57 15.70
CA ALA A 133 -11.93 -0.59 16.97
C ALA A 133 -12.03 -1.88 17.80
N ASN A 134 -13.15 -2.62 17.69
CA ASN A 134 -13.41 -3.84 18.46
C ASN A 134 -13.38 -5.11 17.60
N TYR A 135 -12.88 -5.03 16.36
CA TYR A 135 -12.86 -6.17 15.46
C TYR A 135 -11.69 -7.10 15.78
N SER A 136 -11.98 -8.35 16.13
CA SER A 136 -10.99 -9.39 16.42
C SER A 136 -11.12 -10.63 15.53
N GLY A 137 -11.96 -10.56 14.49
CA GLY A 137 -12.43 -11.73 13.73
C GLY A 137 -11.65 -12.10 12.48
N PHE A 138 -10.50 -11.46 12.21
CA PHE A 138 -9.76 -11.70 10.96
C PHE A 138 -9.17 -13.12 10.94
N ASP A 139 -9.58 -13.91 9.96
CA ASP A 139 -9.01 -15.22 9.66
C ASP A 139 -9.01 -15.44 8.15
N ILE A 140 -7.83 -15.27 7.54
CA ILE A 140 -7.65 -15.40 6.09
C ILE A 140 -8.04 -16.78 5.55
N ASN A 141 -8.02 -17.82 6.39
CA ASN A 141 -8.34 -19.18 5.98
C ASN A 141 -9.84 -19.38 5.72
N LYS A 142 -10.69 -18.44 6.18
CA LYS A 142 -12.13 -18.48 5.91
C LYS A 142 -12.49 -17.85 4.57
N TYR A 143 -11.56 -17.15 3.95
CA TYR A 143 -11.84 -16.34 2.77
C TYR A 143 -11.80 -17.25 1.53
N PRO A 144 -12.81 -17.18 0.64
CA PRO A 144 -12.88 -18.06 -0.52
C PRO A 144 -11.67 -17.87 -1.44
N ASP A 145 -11.21 -18.94 -2.06
CA ASP A 145 -10.07 -18.94 -2.99
C ASP A 145 -10.34 -18.13 -4.27
N SER A 146 -11.61 -17.78 -4.52
CA SER A 146 -12.02 -16.90 -5.62
C SER A 146 -11.55 -15.45 -5.46
N ILE A 147 -10.96 -15.09 -4.32
CA ILE A 147 -10.38 -13.77 -4.05
C ILE A 147 -8.86 -13.84 -4.19
N ASP A 148 -8.32 -13.18 -5.20
CA ASP A 148 -6.89 -13.23 -5.55
C ASP A 148 -6.03 -12.44 -4.54
N PHE A 149 -6.48 -11.23 -4.20
CA PHE A 149 -5.77 -10.34 -3.29
C PHE A 149 -6.61 -10.05 -2.04
N VAL A 150 -5.99 -10.19 -0.86
CA VAL A 150 -6.60 -9.77 0.40
C VAL A 150 -5.65 -8.83 1.11
N LEU A 151 -6.05 -7.55 1.17
CA LEU A 151 -5.34 -6.49 1.88
C LEU A 151 -6.03 -6.22 3.21
N ARG A 152 -5.25 -5.83 4.21
CA ARG A 152 -5.78 -5.43 5.51
C ARG A 152 -5.16 -4.12 5.96
N VAL A 153 -6.01 -3.19 6.37
CA VAL A 153 -5.61 -1.89 6.91
C VAL A 153 -5.43 -1.96 8.43
N ASP A 154 -4.31 -1.43 8.93
CA ASP A 154 -4.08 -1.18 10.34
C ASP A 154 -4.70 0.18 10.77
N THR A 155 -6.00 0.15 11.03
CA THR A 155 -6.78 1.33 11.42
C THR A 155 -6.40 1.88 12.79
N HIS A 156 -5.85 1.05 13.68
CA HIS A 156 -5.31 1.48 14.96
C HIS A 156 -4.06 2.33 14.77
N SER A 157 -3.10 1.85 13.98
CA SER A 157 -1.89 2.60 13.65
C SER A 157 -2.19 3.89 12.91
N LEU A 158 -3.17 3.89 11.99
CA LEU A 158 -3.63 5.11 11.31
C LEU A 158 -4.17 6.14 12.31
N ALA A 159 -5.12 5.75 13.17
CA ALA A 159 -5.69 6.63 14.18
C ALA A 159 -4.63 7.16 15.16
N ARG A 160 -3.66 6.31 15.55
CA ARG A 160 -2.57 6.70 16.46
C ARG A 160 -1.61 7.69 15.81
N LYS A 161 -1.31 7.52 14.52
CA LYS A 161 -0.47 8.46 13.77
C LYS A 161 -1.13 9.84 13.64
N LEU A 162 -2.43 9.87 13.41
CA LEU A 162 -3.20 11.11 13.28
C LEU A 162 -3.44 11.80 14.65
N PHE A 163 -3.73 11.03 15.70
CA PHE A 163 -4.31 11.56 16.94
C PHE A 163 -3.61 11.13 18.24
N GLY A 164 -2.48 10.43 18.15
CA GLY A 164 -1.73 9.90 19.29
C GLY A 164 -0.74 10.87 19.94
N SER A 165 -0.69 12.13 19.51
CA SER A 165 0.17 13.16 20.10
C SER A 165 -0.58 14.48 20.30
N ALA A 166 -0.44 15.07 21.50
CA ALA A 166 -1.05 16.36 21.83
C ALA A 166 -0.32 17.55 21.18
N ASP A 167 1.00 17.51 21.05
CA ASP A 167 1.83 18.61 20.53
C ASP A 167 1.63 18.87 19.02
N LYS A 168 0.92 17.98 18.32
CA LYS A 168 0.68 18.05 16.88
C LYS A 168 -0.78 17.80 16.54
N LEU A 169 -1.71 18.25 17.39
CA LEU A 169 -3.12 18.01 17.17
C LEU A 169 -3.63 18.79 15.96
N LYS A 170 -3.52 18.16 14.79
CA LYS A 170 -4.06 18.63 13.52
C LYS A 170 -5.49 18.13 13.38
N LEU A 171 -6.35 19.00 12.86
CA LEU A 171 -7.69 18.62 12.40
C LEU A 171 -7.61 18.30 10.91
N TYR A 172 -8.44 17.36 10.47
CA TYR A 172 -8.38 16.83 9.12
C TYR A 172 -9.78 16.85 8.52
N THR A 173 -9.89 17.09 7.21
CA THR A 173 -11.07 16.67 6.43
C THR A 173 -11.04 15.16 6.21
N SER A 174 -12.14 14.61 5.67
CA SER A 174 -12.18 13.20 5.25
C SER A 174 -11.17 12.91 4.13
N ASP A 175 -10.95 13.85 3.21
CA ASP A 175 -9.95 13.72 2.12
C ASP A 175 -8.53 13.72 2.69
N GLU A 176 -8.20 14.65 3.59
CA GLU A 176 -6.85 14.71 4.18
C GLU A 176 -6.49 13.45 5.00
N VAL A 177 -7.49 12.80 5.62
CA VAL A 177 -7.28 11.49 6.28
C VAL A 177 -6.95 10.42 5.25
N PHE A 178 -7.64 10.41 4.11
CA PHE A 178 -7.40 9.43 3.05
C PHE A 178 -6.06 9.65 2.35
N ASP A 179 -5.70 10.91 2.07
CA ASP A 179 -4.40 11.28 1.52
C ASP A 179 -3.27 10.81 2.46
N TYR A 180 -3.40 11.06 3.77
CA TYR A 180 -2.43 10.57 4.75
C TYR A 180 -2.32 9.04 4.77
N PHE A 181 -3.45 8.35 4.61
CA PHE A 181 -3.48 6.89 4.50
C PHE A 181 -2.70 6.40 3.28
N LEU A 182 -2.89 7.01 2.11
CA LEU A 182 -2.15 6.67 0.88
C LEU A 182 -0.65 6.98 1.02
N GLU A 183 -0.29 8.15 1.55
CA GLU A 183 1.10 8.53 1.82
C GLU A 183 1.79 7.56 2.79
N SER A 184 1.02 6.94 3.69
CA SER A 184 1.51 5.99 4.69
C SER A 184 1.25 4.52 4.34
N TRP A 185 0.81 4.23 3.11
CA TRP A 185 0.30 2.91 2.67
C TRP A 185 1.19 1.75 3.08
N ALA A 186 2.49 1.81 2.76
CA ALA A 186 3.45 0.75 3.02
C ALA A 186 3.59 0.37 4.51
N SER A 187 3.19 1.28 5.41
CA SER A 187 3.24 1.07 6.86
C SER A 187 1.87 0.82 7.50
N LEU A 188 0.79 0.88 6.71
CA LEU A 188 -0.59 0.77 7.17
C LEU A 188 -1.35 -0.35 6.49
N VAL A 189 -0.88 -0.88 5.37
CA VAL A 189 -1.53 -1.96 4.63
C VAL A 189 -0.65 -3.20 4.62
N VAL A 190 -1.23 -4.32 5.02
CA VAL A 190 -0.61 -5.64 4.96
C VAL A 190 -1.33 -6.46 3.90
N MET A 191 -0.56 -7.02 2.97
CA MET A 191 -1.07 -7.98 2.00
C MET A 191 -1.02 -9.38 2.62
N HIS A 192 -2.19 -9.97 2.87
CA HIS A 192 -2.33 -11.30 3.47
C HIS A 192 -2.43 -12.42 2.43
N ARG A 193 -2.86 -12.10 1.20
CA ARG A 193 -2.94 -13.02 0.07
C ARG A 193 -2.56 -12.28 -1.22
N TRP A 194 -1.85 -12.99 -2.08
CA TRP A 194 -1.57 -12.63 -3.46
C TRP A 194 -1.74 -13.88 -4.34
N PRO A 195 -2.02 -13.73 -5.65
CA PRO A 195 -2.12 -14.84 -6.57
C PRO A 195 -0.77 -15.56 -6.67
N GLN A 196 -0.77 -16.88 -6.46
CA GLN A 196 0.43 -17.67 -6.70
C GLN A 196 0.71 -17.67 -8.21
N PRO A 197 1.99 -17.59 -8.64
CA PRO A 197 2.32 -17.83 -10.03
C PRO A 197 1.73 -19.18 -10.43
N GLU A 198 0.98 -19.23 -11.52
CA GLU A 198 0.57 -20.51 -12.11
C GLU A 198 1.86 -21.32 -12.32
N LEU A 199 1.98 -22.44 -11.59
CA LEU A 199 3.02 -23.42 -11.86
C LEU A 199 2.81 -23.85 -13.31
N VAL A 200 3.64 -23.33 -14.20
CA VAL A 200 3.77 -23.86 -15.56
C VAL A 200 4.17 -25.32 -15.36
N VAL A 201 3.20 -26.22 -15.50
CA VAL A 201 3.49 -27.64 -15.62
C VAL A 201 4.26 -27.75 -16.93
N GLU A 202 5.59 -27.82 -16.84
CA GLU A 202 6.40 -28.22 -17.97
C GLU A 202 5.86 -29.58 -18.41
N GLN A 203 5.10 -29.58 -19.51
CA GLN A 203 4.72 -30.81 -20.16
C GLN A 203 6.03 -31.49 -20.53
N PRO A 204 6.26 -32.76 -20.14
CA PRO A 204 7.49 -33.44 -20.49
C PRO A 204 7.55 -33.47 -22.02
N LEU A 205 8.59 -32.84 -22.58
CA LEU A 205 8.94 -32.91 -23.99
C LEU A 205 8.90 -34.39 -24.40
N GLY A 206 7.88 -34.75 -25.17
CA GLY A 206 7.73 -36.08 -25.72
C GLY A 206 8.97 -36.41 -26.54
N ASN A 207 9.62 -37.52 -26.22
CA ASN A 207 10.68 -38.11 -27.02
C ASN A 207 10.18 -38.26 -28.46
N CYS A 208 10.82 -37.56 -29.40
CA CYS A 208 10.69 -37.85 -30.80
C CYS A 208 12.07 -38.31 -31.30
N SER A 209 12.24 -39.62 -31.33
CA SER A 209 13.28 -40.29 -32.11
C SER A 209 12.89 -40.25 -33.58
N ASP A 210 13.88 -39.88 -34.41
CA ASP A 210 14.04 -40.16 -35.82
C ASP A 210 13.07 -39.50 -36.82
N ILE A 211 13.64 -38.67 -37.72
CA ILE A 211 13.70 -38.95 -39.17
C ILE A 211 14.77 -38.03 -39.79
N GLU A 212 15.82 -38.66 -40.30
CA GLU A 212 16.73 -38.11 -41.30
C GLU A 212 16.01 -37.96 -42.65
N HIS A 213 16.20 -36.84 -43.36
CA HIS A 213 16.84 -36.84 -44.70
C HIS A 213 16.83 -35.43 -45.35
N GLN A 214 18.04 -34.91 -45.54
CA GLN A 214 18.62 -34.34 -46.78
C GLN A 214 17.82 -33.28 -47.56
N SER A 215 18.34 -32.08 -47.80
CA SER A 215 19.48 -31.77 -48.69
C SER A 215 19.57 -30.22 -48.73
N SER A 216 20.68 -29.51 -48.98
CA SER A 216 21.89 -29.77 -49.75
C SER A 216 22.94 -28.65 -49.48
N LEU A 217 24.16 -29.06 -49.15
CA LEU A 217 25.49 -28.63 -49.65
C LEU A 217 25.57 -27.23 -50.32
N SER A 218 26.45 -26.31 -49.91
CA SER A 218 27.92 -26.36 -49.99
C SER A 218 28.43 -24.93 -49.63
N LYS A 219 29.65 -24.60 -49.19
CA LYS A 219 31.00 -25.17 -49.35
C LYS A 219 31.95 -24.42 -48.38
N THR A 220 32.81 -25.17 -47.69
CA THR A 220 34.23 -24.89 -47.34
C THR A 220 34.69 -23.46 -46.96
N ALA A 221 35.29 -23.30 -45.77
CA ALA A 221 36.75 -23.38 -45.58
C ALA A 221 37.17 -23.15 -44.11
N LYS A 222 38.19 -23.90 -43.69
CA LYS A 222 38.85 -23.92 -42.38
C LYS A 222 39.68 -22.64 -42.16
N TYR A 223 39.81 -22.16 -40.91
CA TYR A 223 41.12 -22.06 -40.23
C TYR A 223 40.96 -21.73 -38.73
N SER A 224 41.79 -22.38 -37.92
CA SER A 224 41.89 -22.25 -36.47
C SER A 224 42.92 -21.18 -36.06
N SER A 225 43.03 -20.94 -34.74
CA SER A 225 44.17 -20.38 -33.99
C SER A 225 44.48 -18.89 -34.19
N THR A 226 44.89 -18.06 -33.23
CA THR A 226 45.35 -18.20 -31.83
C THR A 226 45.57 -16.77 -31.27
N THR A 227 45.42 -16.62 -29.95
CA THR A 227 46.16 -15.75 -28.99
C THR A 227 46.64 -14.33 -29.37
N ASP A 228 46.28 -13.38 -28.50
CA ASP A 228 47.18 -12.63 -27.60
C ASP A 228 47.15 -11.08 -27.59
N HIS A 229 47.50 -10.58 -26.41
CA HIS A 229 47.52 -9.24 -25.81
C HIS A 229 47.85 -7.96 -26.63
N GLY A 230 47.19 -6.86 -26.24
CA GLY A 230 47.92 -5.68 -25.71
C GLY A 230 47.87 -4.32 -26.44
N SER A 231 47.15 -3.37 -25.83
CA SER A 231 47.54 -1.95 -25.61
C SER A 231 47.28 -0.82 -26.63
N LYS A 232 46.30 0.05 -26.24
CA LYS A 232 46.29 1.54 -26.06
C LYS A 232 46.66 2.52 -27.20
N SER A 233 45.67 3.34 -27.59
CA SER A 233 45.58 4.84 -27.52
C SER A 233 44.29 5.27 -28.27
N GLY A 234 43.49 6.29 -27.99
CA GLY A 234 43.42 7.37 -26.99
C GLY A 234 42.65 8.56 -27.62
N MET A 235 41.40 8.86 -27.20
CA MET A 235 40.79 10.21 -27.19
C MET A 235 39.40 10.20 -26.51
N GLN A 236 39.15 11.22 -25.68
CA GLN A 236 38.09 11.32 -24.66
C GLN A 236 36.83 12.06 -25.18
N VAL A 237 35.65 11.81 -24.57
CA VAL A 237 34.82 12.77 -23.77
C VAL A 237 33.44 12.14 -23.39
N GLU A 238 33.35 11.80 -22.09
CA GLU A 238 32.25 11.78 -21.10
C GLU A 238 30.75 11.58 -21.45
N SER A 239 30.15 10.51 -20.92
CA SER A 239 29.19 10.61 -19.78
C SER A 239 29.11 9.27 -19.02
N SER A 240 29.27 9.32 -17.70
CA SER A 240 29.65 8.19 -16.83
C SER A 240 28.60 7.08 -16.73
N SER A 241 28.79 6.02 -17.51
CA SER A 241 28.13 4.71 -17.39
C SER A 241 28.47 4.06 -16.04
N SER A 242 27.64 4.28 -15.03
CA SER A 242 27.80 3.65 -13.71
C SER A 242 27.26 2.21 -13.72
N ILE A 243 27.88 1.33 -14.50
CA ILE A 243 27.84 -0.12 -14.26
C ILE A 243 28.65 -0.39 -12.99
N ARG A 244 28.10 -1.19 -12.08
CA ARG A 244 28.55 -1.28 -10.69
C ARG A 244 28.96 -2.69 -10.25
N VAL A 245 29.66 -2.70 -9.12
CA VAL A 245 30.35 -3.84 -8.47
C VAL A 245 29.40 -4.90 -7.86
N CYS A 246 28.13 -4.59 -7.58
CA CYS A 246 27.24 -5.52 -6.87
C CYS A 246 26.81 -6.74 -7.70
N CYS A 247 26.21 -6.52 -8.88
CA CYS A 247 25.86 -7.61 -9.81
C CYS A 247 26.22 -7.31 -11.27
N GLY A 248 26.63 -6.09 -11.60
CA GLY A 248 26.92 -5.66 -12.97
C GLY A 248 25.72 -5.57 -13.92
N THR A 249 24.54 -6.07 -13.56
CA THR A 249 23.42 -6.26 -14.49
C THR A 249 22.48 -5.06 -14.61
N PHE A 250 22.23 -4.34 -13.51
CA PHE A 250 21.21 -3.28 -13.48
C PHE A 250 21.81 -1.90 -13.15
N PRO A 251 21.26 -0.81 -13.74
CA PRO A 251 21.67 0.54 -13.43
C PRO A 251 21.31 0.81 -11.99
N ALA A 252 22.30 1.29 -11.29
CA ALA A 252 22.20 1.22 -9.86
C ALA A 252 22.06 2.62 -9.28
N LYS A 253 21.49 2.68 -8.08
CA LYS A 253 20.90 3.91 -7.55
C LYS A 253 21.33 4.21 -6.09
N TYR A 254 21.78 3.21 -5.33
CA TYR A 254 22.08 3.35 -3.90
C TYR A 254 23.60 3.45 -3.61
N GLY A 255 23.98 4.15 -2.52
CA GLY A 255 25.37 4.17 -2.05
C GLY A 255 26.38 4.95 -2.90
N LYS A 256 25.96 5.99 -3.63
CA LYS A 256 26.79 6.79 -4.58
C LYS A 256 27.36 5.99 -5.75
N GLY A 257 26.54 5.32 -6.55
CA GLY A 257 27.14 4.59 -7.66
C GLY A 257 27.60 3.17 -7.30
N LEU A 258 27.10 2.52 -6.22
CA LEU A 258 27.49 1.12 -5.85
C LEU A 258 26.44 -0.03 -5.97
N LEU A 259 25.18 0.12 -5.53
CA LEU A 259 24.18 -0.98 -5.50
C LEU A 259 22.88 -0.72 -6.32
N CYS A 260 22.34 -1.73 -7.02
CA CYS A 260 21.05 -1.64 -7.74
C CYS A 260 19.86 -1.94 -6.84
N ASN A 261 18.65 -1.57 -7.25
CA ASN A 261 17.45 -1.81 -6.45
C ASN A 261 17.23 -3.32 -6.21
N SER A 262 17.32 -4.12 -7.27
CA SER A 262 17.16 -5.58 -7.19
C SER A 262 18.08 -6.23 -6.16
N CYS A 263 19.37 -5.87 -6.14
CA CYS A 263 20.30 -6.42 -5.16
C CYS A 263 20.07 -5.89 -3.74
N VAL A 264 19.68 -4.62 -3.59
CA VAL A 264 19.33 -4.08 -2.26
C VAL A 264 18.14 -4.83 -1.69
N THR A 265 17.09 -5.02 -2.47
CA THR A 265 15.89 -5.77 -2.05
C THR A 265 16.21 -7.23 -1.75
N LYS A 266 17.08 -7.86 -2.54
CA LYS A 266 17.44 -9.27 -2.38
C LYS A 266 18.29 -9.55 -1.14
N HIS A 267 19.23 -8.65 -0.80
CA HIS A 267 20.28 -8.95 0.17
C HIS A 267 20.18 -8.17 1.48
N VAL A 268 19.46 -7.04 1.54
CA VAL A 268 19.23 -6.31 2.81
C VAL A 268 18.13 -6.99 3.62
N GLY A 269 18.46 -7.38 4.84
CA GLY A 269 17.67 -8.26 5.70
C GLY A 269 18.29 -9.67 5.73
N PRO A 270 18.26 -10.41 4.60
CA PRO A 270 18.78 -11.78 4.54
C PRO A 270 20.29 -11.89 4.76
N ASP A 271 21.09 -11.10 4.04
CA ASP A 271 22.56 -11.23 4.03
C ASP A 271 23.25 -10.06 4.73
N PHE A 272 22.59 -8.90 4.79
CA PHE A 272 23.08 -7.71 5.47
C PHE A 272 22.02 -7.15 6.41
N PRO A 273 22.35 -6.81 7.67
CA PRO A 273 21.35 -6.38 8.65
C PRO A 273 20.67 -5.06 8.28
N ASN A 274 21.30 -4.23 7.43
CA ASN A 274 20.69 -3.03 6.86
C ASN A 274 21.47 -2.56 5.61
N LEU A 275 20.87 -1.62 4.87
CA LEU A 275 21.45 -1.04 3.67
C LEU A 275 22.81 -0.36 3.90
N THR A 276 23.07 0.17 5.10
CA THR A 276 24.34 0.85 5.40
C THR A 276 25.49 -0.14 5.55
N GLU A 277 25.25 -1.30 6.19
CA GLU A 277 26.22 -2.39 6.27
C GLU A 277 26.50 -3.02 4.89
N MET A 278 25.47 -3.20 4.07
CA MET A 278 25.64 -3.66 2.68
C MET A 278 26.48 -2.67 1.86
N ILE A 279 26.21 -1.35 1.95
CA ILE A 279 27.01 -0.33 1.26
C ILE A 279 28.46 -0.34 1.75
N ARG A 280 28.71 -0.53 3.05
CA ARG A 280 30.07 -0.63 3.61
C ARG A 280 30.82 -1.85 3.08
N HIS A 281 30.16 -3.00 2.97
CA HIS A 281 30.73 -4.23 2.43
C HIS A 281 31.22 -4.04 0.99
N TYR A 282 30.33 -3.63 0.07
CA TYR A 282 30.69 -3.43 -1.34
C TYR A 282 31.62 -2.23 -1.59
N ARG A 283 31.65 -1.23 -0.68
CA ARG A 283 32.69 -0.17 -0.72
C ARG A 283 34.08 -0.71 -0.43
N LYS A 284 34.23 -1.60 0.56
CA LYS A 284 35.51 -2.21 0.89
C LYS A 284 36.02 -3.09 -0.25
N GLU A 285 35.14 -3.88 -0.87
CA GLU A 285 35.50 -4.69 -2.04
C GLU A 285 35.89 -3.81 -3.23
N SER A 286 35.16 -2.72 -3.51
CA SER A 286 35.50 -1.80 -4.61
C SER A 286 36.87 -1.10 -4.44
N ASN A 287 37.38 -1.02 -3.21
CA ASN A 287 38.69 -0.44 -2.89
C ASN A 287 39.83 -1.48 -2.88
N GLN A 288 39.53 -2.79 -2.97
CA GLN A 288 40.56 -3.85 -3.11
C GLN A 288 40.99 -4.07 -4.57
N PHE A 289 40.24 -3.55 -5.54
CA PHE A 289 40.51 -3.65 -6.98
C PHE A 289 40.95 -2.31 -7.61
N ARG A 290 41.40 -1.36 -6.79
CA ARG A 290 42.06 -0.10 -7.20
C ARG A 290 43.50 -0.10 -6.72
#